data_AF-A0A183EW24-F1
#
_entry.id   AF-A0A183EW24-F1
#
_cell.length_a   1.000
_cell.length_b   1.000
_cell.length_c   1.000
_cell.angle_alpha   90.00
_cell.angle_beta   90.00
_cell.angle_gamma   90.00
#
_symmetry.space_group_name_H-M   'P 1'
#
loop_
_entity.id
_entity.type
_entity.pdbx_description
1 polymer ?
#
loop_
_entity_poly.entity_id
_entity_poly.type
_entity_poly.pdbx_seq_one_letter_code
_entity_poly.pdbx_strand_id
1 'polypeptide(L)'
;MKLGTSRLFELQPDPYDVSQKRFFRVCLFRNVKNVHELRQALRDGTIDAALIRPELVLEVFTLLAAANKAVHQAAHNRLSTRTLHAELIYSLSPNRNVSFLWNLKTAGSLFP
;
A
#
# COMPACT_ATOMS: atom_id res chain seq x y z
N MET A 1 -4.43 14.99 4.38
CA MET A 1 -5.45 14.63 3.36
C MET A 1 -6.84 14.93 3.92
N LYS A 2 -7.77 15.49 3.14
CA LYS A 2 -9.17 15.72 3.59
C LYS A 2 -9.93 14.39 3.70
N LEU A 3 -10.94 14.33 4.56
CA LEU A 3 -11.74 13.13 4.82
C LEU A 3 -12.46 12.67 3.53
N GLY A 4 -12.42 11.37 3.21
CA GLY A 4 -13.16 10.81 2.06
C GLY A 4 -12.57 11.11 0.67
N THR A 5 -11.40 11.77 0.56
CA THR A 5 -10.78 11.95 -0.75
C THR A 5 -10.13 10.67 -1.23
N SER A 6 -10.73 10.03 -2.24
CA SER A 6 -9.99 9.15 -3.13
C SER A 6 -9.20 9.99 -4.12
N ARG A 7 -7.88 9.81 -4.20
CA ARG A 7 -7.04 10.46 -5.20
C ARG A 7 -6.45 9.43 -6.13
N LEU A 8 -6.54 9.72 -7.42
CA LEU A 8 -5.89 8.96 -8.48
C LEU A 8 -4.62 9.70 -8.89
N PHE A 9 -3.52 8.96 -8.99
CA PHE A 9 -2.23 9.45 -9.44
C PHE A 9 -1.80 8.64 -10.66
N GLU A 10 -1.26 9.31 -11.67
CA GLU A 10 -0.54 8.64 -12.75
C GLU A 10 0.90 8.44 -12.28
N LEU A 11 1.36 7.20 -12.30
CA LEU A 11 2.75 6.87 -11.96
C LEU A 11 3.63 7.21 -13.15
N GLN A 12 4.88 7.59 -12.86
CA GLN A 12 5.83 7.86 -13.93
C GLN A 12 6.11 6.56 -14.69
N PRO A 13 6.12 6.61 -16.03
CA PRO A 13 6.50 5.46 -16.84
C PRO A 13 7.96 5.12 -16.59
N ASP A 14 8.28 3.84 -16.76
CA ASP A 14 9.66 3.38 -16.71
C ASP A 14 10.45 4.05 -17.86
N PRO A 15 11.65 4.60 -17.61
CA PRO A 15 12.50 5.14 -18.69
C PRO A 15 12.77 4.12 -19.81
N TYR A 16 12.69 2.81 -19.53
CA TYR A 16 12.93 1.75 -20.52
C TYR A 16 11.64 1.17 -21.13
N ASP A 17 10.46 1.50 -20.58
CA ASP A 17 9.16 1.07 -21.11
C ASP A 17 8.11 2.17 -20.94
N VAL A 18 8.02 3.02 -21.96
CA VAL A 18 7.08 4.16 -22.03
C VAL A 18 5.68 3.73 -22.49
N SER A 19 5.47 2.44 -22.80
CA SER A 19 4.22 1.95 -23.38
C SER A 19 3.12 1.72 -22.33
N GLN A 20 3.51 1.44 -21.08
CA GLN A 20 2.57 1.08 -20.01
C GLN A 20 2.31 2.25 -19.06
N LYS A 21 1.13 2.86 -19.16
CA LYS A 21 0.62 3.79 -18.15
C LYS A 21 0.09 3.03 -16.95
N ARG A 22 0.55 3.40 -15.76
CA ARG A 22 0.07 2.82 -14.50
C ARG A 22 -0.56 3.89 -13.63
N PHE A 23 -1.68 3.54 -13.02
CA PHE A 23 -2.41 4.42 -12.13
C PHE A 23 -2.37 3.88 -10.70
N PHE A 24 -2.24 4.79 -9.75
CA PHE A 24 -2.22 4.51 -8.33
C PHE A 24 -3.34 5.28 -7.65
N ARG A 25 -4.28 4.55 -7.05
CA ARG A 25 -5.41 5.13 -6.34
C ARG A 25 -5.22 4.98 -4.83
N VAL A 26 -5.31 6.10 -4.11
CA VAL A 26 -5.25 6.13 -2.65
C VAL A 26 -6.59 6.59 -2.10
N CYS A 27 -7.12 5.82 -1.14
CA CYS A 27 -8.36 6.14 -0.44
C CYS A 27 -8.06 6.19 1.07
N LEU A 28 -8.45 7.29 1.73
CA LEU A 28 -8.34 7.44 3.18
C LEU A 28 -9.72 7.33 3.83
N PHE A 29 -9.88 6.34 4.69
CA PHE A 29 -11.10 6.11 5.46
C PHE A 29 -10.85 6.45 6.94
N ARG A 30 -11.87 7.00 7.61
CA ARG A 30 -11.85 7.27 9.05
C ARG A 30 -12.99 6.54 9.72
N ASN A 31 -12.80 6.13 10.97
CA ASN A 31 -13.81 5.44 11.78
C ASN A 31 -14.26 4.10 11.16
N VAL A 32 -13.30 3.33 10.64
CA VAL A 32 -13.53 2.00 10.06
C VAL A 32 -13.84 1.01 11.19
N LYS A 33 -15.04 0.41 11.16
CA LYS A 33 -15.51 -0.53 12.19
C LYS A 33 -15.37 -2.01 11.78
N ASN A 34 -15.26 -2.28 10.47
CA ASN A 34 -15.26 -3.61 9.88
C ASN A 34 -13.87 -4.10 9.46
N VAL A 35 -12.84 -3.78 10.25
CA VAL A 35 -11.44 -4.13 9.93
C VAL A 35 -11.23 -5.65 9.80
N HIS A 36 -11.93 -6.44 10.61
CA HIS A 36 -11.86 -7.91 10.56
C HIS A 36 -12.40 -8.47 9.25
N GLU A 37 -13.55 -7.97 8.79
CA GLU A 37 -14.17 -8.37 7.52
C GLU A 37 -13.29 -7.96 6.34
N LEU A 38 -12.75 -6.75 6.33
CA LEU A 38 -11.83 -6.28 5.28
C LEU A 38 -10.56 -7.14 5.20
N ARG A 39 -10.04 -7.57 6.35
CA ARG A 39 -8.88 -8.47 6.40
C ARG A 39 -9.20 -9.86 5.87
N GLN A 40 -10.39 -10.37 6.15
CA GLN A 40 -10.85 -11.64 5.61
C GLN A 40 -11.07 -11.54 4.10
N ALA A 41 -11.76 -10.50 3.64
CA ALA A 41 -11.97 -10.19 2.22
C ALA A 41 -10.65 -10.09 1.43
N LEU A 42 -9.62 -9.48 2.01
CA LEU A 42 -8.29 -9.41 1.41
C LEU A 42 -7.62 -10.81 1.30
N ARG A 43 -7.80 -11.67 2.30
CA ARG A 43 -7.25 -13.04 2.29
C ARG A 43 -7.98 -13.96 1.32
N ASP A 44 -9.29 -13.79 1.25
CA ASP A 44 -10.16 -14.52 0.34
C ASP A 44 -10.01 -14.01 -1.11
N GLY A 45 -9.25 -12.92 -1.31
CA GLY A 45 -8.98 -12.33 -2.62
C GLY A 45 -10.18 -11.59 -3.23
N THR A 46 -11.24 -11.35 -2.46
CA THR A 46 -12.41 -10.59 -2.92
C THR A 46 -12.09 -9.10 -3.08
N ILE A 47 -11.05 -8.61 -2.39
CA ILE A 47 -10.52 -7.26 -2.55
C ILE A 47 -9.05 -7.35 -2.95
N ASP A 48 -8.71 -6.81 -4.11
CA ASP A 48 -7.31 -6.63 -4.54
C ASP A 48 -6.86 -5.20 -4.23
N ALA A 49 -6.36 -5.00 -3.00
CA ALA A 49 -5.87 -3.70 -2.54
C ALA A 49 -4.82 -3.85 -1.43
N ALA A 50 -3.97 -2.83 -1.27
CA ALA A 50 -3.07 -2.73 -0.13
C ALA A 50 -3.76 -2.00 1.04
N LEU A 51 -3.96 -2.70 2.16
CA LEU A 51 -4.43 -2.08 3.41
C LEU A 51 -3.22 -1.56 4.20
N ILE A 52 -3.15 -0.24 4.38
CA ILE A 52 -2.02 0.43 5.04
C ILE A 52 -2.54 1.22 6.24
N ARG A 53 -1.81 1.15 7.35
CA ARG A 53 -2.09 2.00 8.51
C ARG A 53 -1.68 3.44 8.20
N PRO A 54 -2.59 4.42 8.24
CA PRO A 54 -2.28 5.81 7.88
C PRO A 54 -1.25 6.44 8.83
N GLU A 55 -1.16 5.98 10.07
CA GLU A 55 -0.17 6.44 11.07
C GLU A 55 1.29 6.20 10.64
N LEU A 56 1.53 5.24 9.75
CA LEU A 56 2.86 4.90 9.26
C LEU A 56 3.24 5.68 8.00
N VAL A 57 2.32 6.48 7.47
CA VAL A 57 2.50 7.24 6.23
C VAL A 57 2.58 8.72 6.58
N LEU A 58 3.78 9.28 6.54
CA LEU A 58 4.01 10.71 6.80
C LEU A 58 3.37 11.57 5.70
N GLU A 59 3.55 11.19 4.43
CA GLU A 59 3.08 11.94 3.27
C GLU A 59 2.71 11.01 2.11
N VAL A 60 1.83 11.49 1.23
CA VAL A 60 1.44 10.80 -0.01
C VAL A 60 2.63 10.56 -0.93
N PHE A 61 3.64 11.44 -0.90
CA PHE A 61 4.86 11.27 -1.69
C PHE A 61 5.56 9.93 -1.37
N THR A 62 5.61 9.53 -0.10
CA THR A 62 6.20 8.25 0.33
C THR A 62 5.45 7.06 -0.29
N LEU A 63 4.11 7.14 -0.38
CA LEU A 63 3.30 6.12 -1.05
C LEU A 63 3.59 6.08 -2.56
N LEU A 64 3.70 7.23 -3.21
CA LEU A 64 3.99 7.32 -4.64
C LEU A 64 5.39 6.79 -4.97
N ALA A 65 6.40 7.12 -4.17
CA ALA A 65 7.75 6.61 -4.33
C ALA A 65 7.80 5.08 -4.18
N ALA A 66 7.11 4.53 -3.18
CA ALA A 66 7.00 3.08 -2.98
C ALA A 66 6.23 2.40 -4.13
N ALA A 67 5.15 3.01 -4.62
CA ALA A 67 4.38 2.50 -5.74
C ALA A 67 5.19 2.49 -7.04
N ASN A 68 5.90 3.58 -7.36
CA ASN A 68 6.82 3.66 -8.50
C ASN A 68 7.88 2.56 -8.43
N LYS A 69 8.50 2.38 -7.25
CA LYS A 69 9.48 1.32 -7.05
C LYS A 69 8.89 -0.06 -7.29
N ALA A 70 7.71 -0.36 -6.72
CA ALA A 70 7.05 -1.64 -6.91
C ALA A 70 6.72 -1.93 -8.38
N VAL A 71 6.23 -0.91 -9.11
CA VAL A 71 5.95 -1.01 -10.55
C VAL A 71 7.22 -1.27 -11.36
N HIS A 72 8.28 -0.54 -11.07
CA HIS A 72 9.56 -0.71 -11.76
C HIS A 72 10.17 -2.10 -11.50
N GLN A 73 10.09 -2.60 -10.27
CA GLN A 73 10.52 -3.97 -9.96
C GLN A 73 9.66 -5.02 -10.68
N ALA A 74 8.36 -4.78 -10.84
CA ALA A 74 7.50 -5.65 -11.64
C ALA A 74 7.86 -5.65 -13.12
N ALA A 75 8.12 -4.48 -13.71
CA ALA A 75 8.53 -4.36 -15.11
C ALA A 75 9.83 -5.13 -15.38
N HIS A 76 10.76 -5.13 -14.43
CA HIS A 76 12.01 -5.87 -14.51
C HIS A 76 11.97 -7.31 -13.97
N ASN A 77 10.79 -7.85 -13.65
CA ASN A 77 10.61 -9.20 -13.08
C ASN A 77 11.46 -9.47 -11.81
N ARG A 78 11.71 -8.44 -11.00
CA ARG A 78 12.50 -8.49 -9.76
C ARG A 78 11.66 -8.28 -8.50
N LEU A 79 10.41 -8.72 -8.52
CA LEU A 79 9.52 -8.64 -7.36
C LEU A 79 10.01 -9.56 -6.25
N SER A 80 10.12 -9.01 -5.03
CA SER A 80 10.46 -9.80 -3.84
C SER A 80 9.22 -10.50 -3.25
N THR A 81 8.02 -10.00 -3.56
CA THR A 81 6.74 -10.52 -3.08
C THR A 81 5.87 -11.09 -4.20
N ARG A 82 4.80 -11.81 -3.82
CA ARG A 82 3.87 -12.46 -4.76
C ARG A 82 2.95 -11.49 -5.52
N THR A 83 2.72 -10.29 -5.01
CA THR A 83 1.77 -9.32 -5.62
C THR A 83 2.32 -7.90 -5.58
N LEU A 84 1.91 -7.08 -6.55
CA LEU A 84 2.28 -5.65 -6.60
C LEU A 84 1.87 -4.89 -5.33
N HIS A 85 0.68 -5.20 -4.80
CA HIS A 85 0.15 -4.63 -3.56
C HIS A 85 1.03 -4.96 -2.35
N ALA A 86 1.53 -6.20 -2.27
CA ALA A 86 2.45 -6.61 -1.21
C ALA A 86 3.83 -5.97 -1.38
N GLU A 87 4.32 -5.78 -2.60
CA GLU A 87 5.61 -5.15 -2.88
C GLU A 87 5.60 -3.66 -2.50
N LEU A 88 4.47 -3.00 -2.69
CA LEU A 88 4.28 -1.63 -2.23
C LEU A 88 4.42 -1.53 -0.71
N ILE A 89 3.75 -2.42 0.03
CA ILE A 89 3.84 -2.49 1.50
C ILE A 89 5.27 -2.85 1.92
N TYR A 90 5.91 -3.77 1.21
CA TYR A 90 7.31 -4.14 1.45
C TYR A 90 8.26 -2.95 1.25
N SER A 91 8.05 -2.16 0.20
CA SER A 91 8.84 -0.97 -0.12
C SER A 91 8.64 0.18 0.87
N LEU A 92 7.47 0.24 1.52
CA LEU A 92 7.20 1.20 2.60
C LEU A 92 7.83 0.81 3.94
N SER A 93 8.08 -0.48 4.16
CA SER A 93 8.59 -0.96 5.45
C SER A 93 10.08 -0.66 5.60
N PRO A 94 10.52 0.12 6.62
CA PRO A 94 11.94 0.37 6.88
C PRO A 94 12.69 -0.91 7.24
N ASN A 95 12.01 -1.76 8.02
CA ASN A 95 12.45 -3.10 8.33
C ASN A 95 11.65 -4.02 7.40
N ARG A 96 12.29 -4.70 6.45
CA ARG A 96 11.71 -5.53 5.34
C ARG A 96 10.75 -6.67 5.77
N ASN A 97 10.26 -6.62 7.00
CA ASN A 97 9.28 -7.51 7.59
C ASN A 97 7.86 -7.03 7.25
N VAL A 98 7.29 -7.59 6.17
CA VAL A 98 5.88 -7.39 5.79
C VAL A 98 4.95 -7.57 6.99
N SER A 99 5.23 -8.54 7.88
CA SER A 99 4.44 -8.85 9.08
C SER A 99 4.22 -7.68 10.04
N PHE A 100 5.11 -6.69 10.09
CA PHE A 100 5.00 -5.55 11.02
C PHE A 100 3.96 -4.53 10.56
N LEU A 101 3.80 -4.34 9.25
CA LEU A 101 2.78 -3.45 8.69
C LEU A 101 1.36 -4.01 8.86
N TRP A 102 1.20 -5.33 8.86
CA TRP A 102 -0.08 -6.03 8.99
C TRP A 102 -0.57 -6.27 10.44
N ASN A 103 0.29 -6.13 11.45
CA ASN A 103 -0.07 -6.48 12.82
C ASN A 103 -0.82 -5.35 13.52
N LEU A 104 -2.15 -5.39 13.45
CA LEU A 104 -3.11 -4.50 14.12
C LEU A 104 -3.18 -4.67 15.65
N LYS A 105 -2.20 -5.31 16.30
CA LYS A 105 -2.30 -5.71 17.72
C LYS A 105 -1.73 -4.73 18.75
N THR A 106 -1.04 -3.64 18.38
CA THR A 106 -0.25 -2.87 19.36
C THR A 106 -0.74 -1.45 19.69
N ALA A 107 -1.85 -0.98 19.14
CA ALA A 107 -2.36 0.37 19.47
C ALA A 107 -3.31 0.41 20.69
N GLY A 108 -3.72 -0.75 21.23
CA GLY A 108 -4.66 -0.83 22.35
C GLY A 108 -4.04 -0.95 23.75
N SER A 109 -2.71 -1.00 23.89
CA SER A 109 -2.08 -1.32 25.18
C SER A 109 -0.82 -0.51 25.49
N LEU A 110 -0.55 0.56 24.75
CA LEU A 110 0.67 1.37 24.92
C LEU A 110 0.36 2.86 24.81
N PHE A 111 -0.66 3.34 25.51
CA PHE A 111 -0.67 4.64 26.19
C PHE A 111 -1.73 4.59 27.31
N PRO A 112 -1.41 4.99 28.55
CA PRO A 112 -2.38 5.20 29.62
C PRO A 112 -3.29 6.41 29.33
#